data_AF-A0A9F7QUL3-F1
#
_entry.id   AF-A0A9F7QUL3-F1
#
_cell.length_a   1.000
_cell.length_b   1.000
_cell.length_c   1.000
_cell.angle_alpha   90.00
_cell.angle_beta   90.00
_cell.angle_gamma   90.00
#
_symmetry.space_group_name_H-M   'P 1'
#
loop_
_entity.id
_entity.type
_entity.pdbx_description
1 polymer ?
#
loop_
_entity_poly.entity_id
_entity_poly.type
_entity_poly.pdbx_seq_one_letter_code
_entity_poly.pdbx_strand_id
1 'polypeptide(L)'
;MIPDTQQHAFYCEDWFIIQSVTFFTDRNISLQSPSVFISSLLLHSFTLFCTVQLQTQPVCVCVCVCVCVCVCVCVCVCGEQVENGEQAVVGKMRQLFNLLHYENRRRKDQFNPHTKQMETIFDEELRSKMEELKKMFEEVEKKINDLEKQYRENRRYKDRVGSFCSRRRRDLELCRNLYKTIQTESLLSGSGKLMKMMRMMEWVIGNLEILRRSESSQSRSSLCTQVDSDLNKIKYWCWKKRDGLKPFKEKHGDEANVKLMIDDTEALLSALGKWCEDKEEELQKYKPKPVSAERSENQPVESEPLYHNV
;
A
#
# COMPACT_ATOMS: atom_id res chain seq x y z
N MET A 1 -41.92 4.73 51.16
CA MET A 1 -41.46 5.90 50.40
C MET A 1 -40.04 5.64 49.90
N ILE A 2 -39.94 5.22 48.64
CA ILE A 2 -38.73 5.17 47.80
C ILE A 2 -39.27 5.51 46.40
N PRO A 3 -38.72 6.48 45.64
CA PRO A 3 -39.25 6.80 44.32
C PRO A 3 -38.60 5.96 43.21
N ASP A 4 -39.45 5.57 42.27
CA ASP A 4 -39.16 4.94 40.99
C ASP A 4 -38.28 5.80 40.08
N THR A 5 -37.26 5.17 39.50
CA THR A 5 -36.56 5.67 38.30
C THR A 5 -36.36 4.52 37.31
N GLN A 6 -37.41 4.19 36.54
CA GLN A 6 -37.29 3.44 35.28
C GLN A 6 -38.34 3.94 34.28
N GLN A 7 -38.01 4.98 33.51
CA GLN A 7 -38.78 5.28 32.30
C GLN A 7 -38.05 6.08 31.20
N HIS A 8 -36.72 6.21 31.25
CA HIS A 8 -35.96 7.02 30.27
C HIS A 8 -34.90 6.21 29.46
N ALA A 9 -35.15 4.94 29.18
CA ALA A 9 -34.24 4.10 28.38
C ALA A 9 -34.76 3.73 26.98
N PHE A 10 -36.01 4.07 26.62
CA PHE A 10 -36.64 3.58 25.38
C PHE A 10 -36.65 4.54 24.19
N TYR A 11 -36.01 5.70 24.26
CA TYR A 11 -35.97 6.68 23.16
C TYR A 11 -34.57 6.93 22.57
N CYS A 12 -33.53 6.21 23.00
CA CYS A 12 -32.17 6.42 22.49
C CYS A 12 -31.83 5.52 21.27
N GLU A 13 -32.54 4.40 21.08
CA GLU A 13 -32.18 3.41 20.04
C GLU A 13 -32.77 3.74 18.65
N ASP A 14 -33.93 4.39 18.58
CA ASP A 14 -34.55 4.76 17.29
C ASP A 14 -33.82 5.95 16.62
N TRP A 15 -33.15 6.81 17.39
CA TRP A 15 -32.43 7.97 16.85
C TRP A 15 -31.16 7.56 16.08
N PHE A 16 -30.47 6.51 16.52
CA PHE A 16 -29.22 6.05 15.90
C PHE A 16 -29.43 5.29 14.59
N ILE A 17 -30.51 4.52 14.48
CA ILE A 17 -30.86 3.79 13.25
C ILE A 17 -31.32 4.77 12.17
N ILE A 18 -32.11 5.79 12.53
CA ILE A 18 -32.58 6.81 11.58
C ILE A 18 -31.40 7.64 11.06
N GLN A 19 -30.45 8.06 11.90
CA GLN A 19 -29.25 8.78 11.45
C GLN A 19 -28.36 7.97 10.51
N SER A 20 -28.22 6.66 10.76
CA SER A 20 -27.41 5.75 9.93
C SER A 20 -27.99 5.57 8.52
N VAL A 21 -29.31 5.48 8.42
CA VAL A 21 -30.03 5.34 7.14
C VAL A 21 -30.05 6.67 6.38
N THR A 22 -30.27 7.81 7.06
CA THR A 22 -30.22 9.13 6.40
C THR A 22 -28.82 9.52 5.94
N PHE A 23 -27.75 9.09 6.64
CA PHE A 23 -26.37 9.36 6.21
C PHE A 23 -26.00 8.67 4.90
N PHE A 24 -26.62 7.53 4.59
CA PHE A 24 -26.44 6.80 3.33
C PHE A 24 -27.28 7.38 2.17
N THR A 25 -28.40 8.03 2.45
CA THR A 25 -29.25 8.64 1.40
C THR A 25 -28.82 10.05 1.00
N ASP A 26 -28.07 10.78 1.83
CA ASP A 26 -27.76 12.20 1.59
C ASP A 26 -26.46 12.47 0.80
N ARG A 27 -25.66 11.45 0.51
CA ARG A 27 -24.52 11.60 -0.41
C ARG A 27 -24.80 10.87 -1.70
N ASN A 28 -25.02 11.64 -2.76
CA ASN A 28 -24.86 11.23 -4.16
C ASN A 28 -23.40 10.78 -4.41
N ILE A 29 -23.03 9.60 -3.87
CA ILE A 29 -21.82 8.88 -4.24
C ILE A 29 -22.14 8.23 -5.57
N SER A 30 -21.48 8.68 -6.63
CA SER A 30 -21.59 8.11 -7.96
C SER A 30 -21.32 6.59 -7.89
N LEU A 31 -22.37 5.80 -8.15
CA LEU A 31 -22.43 4.33 -8.10
C LEU A 31 -21.64 3.67 -9.23
N GLN A 32 -20.35 3.99 -9.40
CA GLN A 32 -19.52 3.40 -10.44
C GLN A 32 -18.59 2.27 -9.97
N SER A 33 -18.50 2.00 -8.67
CA SER A 33 -17.70 0.89 -8.16
C SER A 33 -18.56 -0.36 -7.88
N PRO A 34 -18.24 -1.53 -8.48
CA PRO A 34 -18.96 -2.77 -8.23
C PRO A 34 -18.95 -3.19 -6.75
N SER A 35 -17.93 -2.77 -5.99
CA SER A 35 -17.81 -3.04 -4.55
C SER A 35 -18.91 -2.37 -3.73
N VAL A 36 -19.35 -1.15 -4.09
CA VAL A 36 -20.47 -0.45 -3.42
C VAL A 36 -21.79 -1.12 -3.75
N PHE A 37 -21.96 -1.61 -4.99
CA PHE A 37 -23.16 -2.34 -5.41
C PHE A 37 -23.33 -3.67 -4.67
N ILE A 38 -22.25 -4.44 -4.54
CA ILE A 38 -22.26 -5.71 -3.80
C ILE A 38 -22.53 -5.46 -2.31
N SER A 39 -21.93 -4.42 -1.73
CA SER A 39 -22.16 -4.05 -0.33
C SER A 39 -23.62 -3.67 -0.08
N SER A 40 -24.23 -2.90 -1.00
CA SER A 40 -25.65 -2.52 -0.94
C SER A 40 -26.59 -3.70 -1.09
N LEU A 41 -26.30 -4.64 -2.01
CA LEU A 41 -27.10 -5.86 -2.18
C LEU A 41 -27.01 -6.78 -0.96
N LEU A 42 -25.82 -6.94 -0.37
CA LEU A 42 -25.63 -7.71 0.85
C LEU A 42 -26.37 -7.09 2.03
N LEU A 43 -26.32 -5.75 2.16
CA LEU A 43 -27.12 -5.01 3.14
C LEU A 43 -28.62 -5.28 2.93
N HIS A 44 -29.13 -5.13 1.70
CA HIS A 44 -30.55 -5.36 1.41
C HIS A 44 -30.98 -6.80 1.67
N SER A 45 -30.19 -7.81 1.26
CA SER A 45 -30.46 -9.22 1.54
C SER A 45 -30.46 -9.50 3.04
N PHE A 46 -29.56 -8.87 3.81
CA PHE A 46 -29.49 -9.05 5.26
C PHE A 46 -30.68 -8.39 5.98
N THR A 47 -31.12 -7.22 5.52
CA THR A 47 -32.32 -6.55 6.04
C THR A 47 -33.57 -7.37 5.76
N LEU A 48 -33.72 -7.89 4.53
CA LEU A 48 -34.82 -8.80 4.14
C LEU A 48 -34.79 -10.11 4.94
N PHE A 49 -33.60 -10.66 5.20
CA PHE A 49 -33.46 -11.86 6.03
C PHE A 49 -33.84 -11.60 7.49
N CYS A 50 -33.49 -10.43 8.04
CA CYS A 50 -33.84 -10.04 9.40
C CYS A 50 -35.34 -9.75 9.60
N THR A 51 -36.04 -9.20 8.58
CA THR A 51 -37.48 -8.88 8.71
C THR A 51 -38.38 -10.12 8.66
N VAL A 52 -37.90 -11.25 8.13
CA VAL A 52 -38.73 -12.45 7.89
C VAL A 52 -38.72 -13.45 9.05
N GLN A 53 -37.84 -13.34 10.06
CA GLN A 53 -37.62 -14.44 11.03
C GLN A 53 -37.86 -14.19 12.54
N LEU A 54 -38.27 -13.01 13.03
CA LEU A 54 -38.14 -12.76 14.48
C LEU A 54 -39.46 -12.56 15.25
N GLN A 55 -40.02 -13.68 15.73
CA GLN A 55 -40.70 -13.75 17.02
C GLN A 55 -39.80 -14.50 18.02
N THR A 56 -39.44 -13.83 19.13
CA THR A 56 -38.77 -14.34 20.36
C THR A 56 -37.23 -14.50 20.38
N GLN A 57 -36.54 -13.45 20.89
CA GLN A 57 -35.11 -13.36 21.34
C GLN A 57 -33.86 -13.15 20.42
N PRO A 58 -33.93 -12.94 19.09
CA PRO A 58 -32.73 -12.86 18.22
C PRO A 58 -32.24 -11.44 17.82
N VAL A 59 -32.88 -10.35 18.28
CA VAL A 59 -32.57 -8.97 17.85
C VAL A 59 -31.11 -8.58 18.12
N CYS A 60 -30.54 -9.03 19.25
CA CYS A 60 -29.16 -8.73 19.60
C CYS A 60 -28.14 -9.34 18.62
N VAL A 61 -28.39 -10.55 18.12
CA VAL A 61 -27.48 -11.24 17.19
C VAL A 61 -27.50 -10.57 15.82
N CYS A 62 -28.69 -10.20 15.34
CA CYS A 62 -28.85 -9.49 14.07
C CYS A 62 -28.13 -8.13 14.08
N VAL A 63 -28.28 -7.35 15.16
CA VAL A 63 -27.60 -6.04 15.29
C VAL A 63 -26.08 -6.21 15.37
N CYS A 64 -25.58 -7.21 16.12
CA CYS A 64 -24.15 -7.49 16.19
C CYS A 64 -23.56 -7.88 14.83
N VAL A 65 -24.26 -8.70 14.03
CA VAL A 65 -23.79 -9.10 12.70
C VAL A 65 -23.87 -7.93 11.72
N CYS A 66 -24.95 -7.14 11.73
CA CYS A 66 -25.06 -5.93 10.91
C CYS A 66 -23.92 -4.96 11.18
N VAL A 67 -23.63 -4.64 12.45
CA VAL A 67 -22.53 -3.73 12.81
C VAL A 67 -21.18 -4.33 12.41
N CYS A 68 -20.98 -5.64 12.58
CA CYS A 68 -19.74 -6.30 12.16
C CYS A 68 -19.54 -6.21 10.63
N VAL A 69 -20.58 -6.45 9.84
CA VAL A 69 -20.52 -6.38 8.37
C VAL A 69 -20.31 -4.94 7.91
N CYS A 70 -21.04 -3.97 8.47
CA CYS A 70 -20.87 -2.55 8.15
C CYS A 70 -19.44 -2.08 8.44
N VAL A 71 -18.88 -2.42 9.60
CA VAL A 71 -17.49 -2.06 9.94
C VAL A 71 -16.50 -2.75 9.01
N CYS A 72 -16.71 -4.02 8.67
CA CYS A 72 -15.85 -4.72 7.69
C CYS A 72 -15.88 -4.04 6.32
N VAL A 73 -17.05 -3.66 5.81
CA VAL A 73 -17.17 -2.94 4.53
C VAL A 73 -16.50 -1.56 4.61
N CYS A 74 -16.70 -0.81 5.69
CA CYS A 74 -16.04 0.48 5.88
C CYS A 74 -14.52 0.35 5.90
N VAL A 75 -13.96 -0.66 6.58
CA VAL A 75 -12.51 -0.91 6.58
C VAL A 75 -12.01 -1.24 5.18
N CYS A 76 -12.73 -2.05 4.41
CA CYS A 76 -12.36 -2.41 3.04
C CYS A 76 -12.35 -1.19 2.10
N VAL A 77 -13.42 -0.38 2.12
CA VAL A 77 -13.55 0.81 1.27
C VAL A 77 -12.51 1.87 1.64
N CYS A 78 -12.30 2.12 2.94
CA CYS A 78 -11.28 3.05 3.40
C CYS A 78 -9.86 2.57 3.04
N GLY A 79 -9.60 1.26 3.12
CA GLY A 79 -8.34 0.67 2.67
C GLY A 79 -8.10 0.95 1.19
N GLU A 80 -9.07 0.62 0.33
CA GLU A 80 -8.99 0.79 -1.13
C GLU A 80 -8.72 2.25 -1.54
N GLN A 81 -9.32 3.23 -0.86
CA GLN A 81 -9.08 4.65 -1.14
C GLN A 81 -7.63 5.08 -0.85
N VAL A 82 -7.00 4.53 0.18
CA VAL A 82 -5.58 4.79 0.50
C VAL A 82 -4.68 4.10 -0.53
N GLU A 83 -4.97 2.86 -0.91
CA GLU A 83 -4.20 2.13 -1.93
C GLU A 83 -4.23 2.84 -3.29
N ASN A 84 -5.39 3.34 -3.70
CA ASN A 84 -5.55 4.10 -4.95
C ASN A 84 -4.76 5.43 -4.91
N GLY A 85 -4.70 6.09 -3.74
CA GLY A 85 -3.92 7.31 -3.56
C GLY A 85 -2.41 7.08 -3.75
N GLU A 86 -1.88 5.98 -3.24
CA GLU A 86 -0.47 5.63 -3.42
C GLU A 86 -0.12 5.26 -4.85
N GLN A 87 -0.99 4.49 -5.53
CA GLN A 87 -0.79 4.18 -6.95
C GLN A 87 -0.78 5.45 -7.80
N ALA A 88 -1.63 6.43 -7.48
CA ALA A 88 -1.63 7.74 -8.14
C ALA A 88 -0.31 8.51 -7.90
N VAL A 89 0.22 8.47 -6.67
CA VAL A 89 1.52 9.06 -6.32
C VAL A 89 2.65 8.42 -7.13
N VAL A 90 2.76 7.09 -7.13
CA VAL A 90 3.77 6.35 -7.89
C VAL A 90 3.64 6.63 -9.38
N GLY A 91 2.41 6.63 -9.91
CA GLY A 91 2.13 6.92 -11.32
C GLY A 91 2.56 8.32 -11.75
N LYS A 92 2.29 9.35 -10.96
CA LYS A 92 2.78 10.73 -11.24
C LYS A 92 4.27 10.87 -11.04
N MET A 93 4.85 10.15 -10.09
CA MET A 93 6.30 10.10 -9.93
C MET A 93 6.95 9.58 -11.20
N ARG A 94 6.42 8.50 -11.80
CA ARG A 94 6.85 8.00 -13.12
C ARG A 94 6.78 9.06 -14.21
N GLN A 95 5.68 9.82 -14.27
CA GLN A 95 5.53 10.90 -15.25
C GLN A 95 6.61 11.97 -15.07
N LEU A 96 6.86 12.40 -13.83
CA LEU A 96 7.92 13.35 -13.49
C LEU A 96 9.30 12.84 -13.92
N PHE A 97 9.60 11.57 -13.65
CA PHE A 97 10.85 10.93 -14.05
C PHE A 97 11.04 10.85 -15.56
N ASN A 98 9.99 10.54 -16.31
CA ASN A 98 10.06 10.49 -17.78
C ASN A 98 10.38 11.88 -18.35
N LEU A 99 9.83 12.95 -17.77
CA LEU A 99 10.14 14.33 -18.16
C LEU A 99 11.59 14.69 -17.86
N LEU A 100 12.05 14.43 -16.63
CA LEU A 100 13.44 14.67 -16.22
C LEU A 100 14.45 13.90 -17.06
N HIS A 101 14.10 12.68 -17.48
CA HIS A 101 14.96 11.89 -18.35
C HIS A 101 14.96 12.40 -19.78
N TYR A 102 13.80 12.78 -20.31
CA TYR A 102 13.71 13.43 -21.62
C TYR A 102 14.58 14.69 -21.63
N GLU A 103 14.52 15.50 -20.58
CA GLU A 103 15.32 16.71 -20.43
C GLU A 103 16.82 16.41 -20.34
N ASN A 104 17.22 15.46 -19.49
CA ASN A 104 18.62 15.03 -19.38
C ASN A 104 19.19 14.49 -20.70
N ARG A 105 18.39 13.77 -21.48
CA ARG A 105 18.78 13.31 -22.82
C ARG A 105 18.95 14.48 -23.77
N ARG A 106 17.99 15.42 -23.75
CA ARG A 106 18.04 16.63 -24.56
C ARG A 106 19.26 17.52 -24.24
N ARG A 107 19.57 17.72 -22.95
CA ARG A 107 20.77 18.47 -22.51
C ARG A 107 22.08 17.82 -23.00
N LYS A 108 22.12 16.49 -23.10
CA LYS A 108 23.27 15.76 -23.67
C LYS A 108 23.36 15.88 -25.19
N ASP A 109 22.22 15.92 -25.87
CA ASP A 109 22.15 15.95 -27.33
C ASP A 109 22.27 17.38 -27.92
N GLN A 110 22.18 18.44 -27.08
CA GLN A 110 22.01 19.82 -27.56
C GLN A 110 22.94 20.82 -26.83
N PHE A 111 24.16 21.03 -27.34
CA PHE A 111 24.97 22.23 -27.05
C PHE A 111 24.73 23.26 -28.16
N ASN A 112 23.53 23.86 -28.21
CA ASN A 112 23.18 24.88 -29.20
C ASN A 112 22.61 26.13 -28.49
N PRO A 113 23.16 27.34 -28.67
CA PRO A 113 22.78 28.56 -27.93
C PRO A 113 21.33 29.05 -28.09
N HIS A 114 20.55 28.51 -29.03
CA HIS A 114 19.12 28.83 -29.16
C HIS A 114 18.21 28.19 -28.09
N THR A 115 18.74 27.41 -27.14
CA THR A 115 17.94 26.66 -26.16
C THR A 115 17.47 27.45 -24.94
N LYS A 116 18.00 28.65 -24.67
CA LYS A 116 17.80 29.34 -23.39
C LYS A 116 16.33 29.67 -23.07
N GLN A 117 15.52 30.04 -24.07
CA GLN A 117 14.08 30.29 -23.87
C GLN A 117 13.30 28.99 -23.65
N MET A 118 13.73 27.90 -24.28
CA MET A 118 13.10 26.60 -24.12
C MET A 118 13.44 25.98 -22.77
N GLU A 119 14.66 26.16 -22.26
CA GLU A 119 15.06 25.77 -20.90
C GLU A 119 14.13 26.37 -19.84
N THR A 120 13.80 27.67 -19.95
CA THR A 120 12.89 28.34 -19.00
C THR A 120 11.48 27.74 -18.97
N ILE A 121 10.89 27.44 -20.13
CA ILE A 121 9.54 26.88 -20.23
C ILE A 121 9.48 25.46 -19.62
N PHE A 122 10.50 24.65 -19.86
CA PHE A 122 10.59 23.30 -19.31
C PHE A 122 10.83 23.32 -17.79
N ASP A 123 11.66 24.23 -17.29
CA ASP A 123 11.88 24.42 -15.85
C ASP A 123 10.58 24.81 -15.12
N GLU A 124 9.74 25.65 -15.73
CA GLU A 124 8.42 26.00 -15.21
C GLU A 124 7.46 24.80 -15.19
N GLU A 125 7.40 24.02 -16.28
CA GLU A 125 6.55 22.81 -16.34
C GLU A 125 7.00 21.76 -15.32
N LEU A 126 8.30 21.55 -15.17
CA LEU A 126 8.87 20.63 -14.20
C LEU A 126 8.54 21.08 -12.77
N ARG A 127 8.74 22.36 -12.46
CA ARG A 127 8.40 22.95 -11.15
C ARG A 127 6.92 22.81 -10.83
N SER A 128 6.04 23.03 -11.81
CA SER A 128 4.59 22.87 -11.65
C SER A 128 4.22 21.42 -11.27
N LYS A 129 4.79 20.43 -11.98
CA LYS A 129 4.54 19.01 -11.69
C LYS A 129 5.15 18.56 -10.36
N MET A 130 6.29 19.12 -9.97
CA MET A 130 6.90 18.90 -8.66
C MET A 130 5.99 19.40 -7.53
N GLU A 131 5.41 20.59 -7.67
CA GLU A 131 4.47 21.14 -6.70
C GLU A 131 3.15 20.35 -6.64
N GLU A 132 2.66 19.88 -7.77
CA GLU A 132 1.50 18.98 -7.82
C GLU A 132 1.76 17.66 -7.08
N LEU A 133 2.95 17.07 -7.28
CA LEU A 133 3.36 15.85 -6.57
C LEU A 133 3.47 16.07 -5.06
N LYS A 134 3.99 17.23 -4.64
CA LYS A 134 4.04 17.62 -3.22
C LYS A 134 2.65 17.69 -2.59
N LYS A 135 1.68 18.35 -3.25
CA LYS A 135 0.29 18.43 -2.78
C LYS A 135 -0.36 17.06 -2.62
N MET A 136 -0.06 16.13 -3.53
CA MET A 136 -0.56 14.76 -3.39
C MET A 136 0.05 14.01 -2.21
N PHE A 137 1.34 14.21 -1.91
CA PHE A 137 1.94 13.61 -0.72
C PHE A 137 1.24 14.08 0.55
N GLU A 138 0.91 15.37 0.64
CA GLU A 138 0.14 15.94 1.75
C GLU A 138 -1.28 15.37 1.81
N GLU A 139 -1.94 15.19 0.66
CA GLU A 139 -3.28 14.60 0.58
C GLU A 139 -3.31 13.14 1.05
N VAL A 140 -2.34 12.32 0.62
CA VAL A 140 -2.23 10.91 1.03
C VAL A 140 -1.93 10.81 2.53
N GLU A 141 -1.00 11.63 3.04
CA GLU A 141 -0.71 11.67 4.48
C GLU A 141 -1.94 12.05 5.30
N LYS A 142 -2.71 13.05 4.84
CA LYS A 142 -3.97 13.44 5.47
C LYS A 142 -4.95 12.27 5.52
N LYS A 143 -5.14 11.53 4.42
CA LYS A 143 -6.01 10.34 4.37
C LYS A 143 -5.56 9.24 5.34
N ILE A 144 -4.26 9.00 5.45
CA ILE A 144 -3.70 8.04 6.43
C ILE A 144 -4.03 8.47 7.86
N ASN A 145 -3.85 9.76 8.17
CA ASN A 145 -4.12 10.30 9.50
C ASN A 145 -5.62 10.29 9.84
N ASP A 146 -6.49 10.62 8.88
CA ASP A 146 -7.94 10.55 9.05
C ASP A 146 -8.40 9.11 9.32
N LEU A 147 -7.82 8.13 8.61
CA LEU A 147 -8.09 6.70 8.84
C LEU A 147 -7.66 6.23 10.23
N GLU A 148 -6.46 6.60 10.69
CA GLU A 148 -6.05 6.26 12.06
C GLU A 148 -6.94 6.93 13.11
N LYS A 149 -7.34 8.19 12.88
CA LYS A 149 -8.24 8.92 13.78
C LYS A 149 -9.60 8.22 13.86
N GLN A 150 -10.16 7.80 12.73
CA GLN A 150 -11.45 7.10 12.65
C GLN A 150 -11.47 5.81 13.46
N TYR A 151 -10.37 5.06 13.48
CA TYR A 151 -10.29 3.76 14.16
C TYR A 151 -9.54 3.80 15.51
N ARG A 152 -9.19 4.99 16.00
CA ARG A 152 -8.39 5.17 17.23
C ARG A 152 -9.02 4.52 18.45
N GLU A 153 -10.33 4.67 18.61
CA GLU A 153 -11.09 4.18 19.77
C GLU A 153 -11.59 2.73 19.58
N ASN A 154 -11.49 2.19 18.36
CA ASN A 154 -11.98 0.87 18.05
C ASN A 154 -10.94 -0.21 18.42
N ARG A 155 -11.06 -0.77 19.63
CA ARG A 155 -10.13 -1.80 20.16
C ARG A 155 -9.91 -2.98 19.21
N ARG A 156 -10.90 -3.37 18.42
CA ARG A 156 -10.81 -4.54 17.54
C ARG A 156 -9.95 -4.30 16.31
N TYR A 157 -10.00 -3.09 15.76
CA TYR A 157 -9.36 -2.77 14.48
C TYR A 157 -8.17 -1.84 14.61
N LYS A 158 -7.99 -1.19 15.78
CA LYS A 158 -6.91 -0.23 16.05
C LYS A 158 -5.53 -0.76 15.64
N ASP A 159 -5.17 -1.97 16.06
CA ASP A 159 -3.83 -2.52 15.79
C ASP A 159 -3.62 -2.86 14.31
N ARG A 160 -4.68 -3.39 13.66
CA ARG A 160 -4.64 -3.72 12.23
C ARG A 160 -4.55 -2.46 11.37
N VAL A 161 -5.37 -1.46 11.67
CA VAL A 161 -5.37 -0.16 10.97
C VAL A 161 -4.07 0.59 11.25
N GLY A 162 -3.59 0.60 12.49
CA GLY A 162 -2.31 1.22 12.86
C GLY A 162 -1.13 0.58 12.12
N SER A 163 -1.11 -0.74 11.99
CA SER A 163 -0.09 -1.46 11.21
C SER A 163 -0.16 -1.10 9.72
N PHE A 164 -1.37 -1.03 9.16
CA PHE A 164 -1.60 -0.61 7.78
C PHE A 164 -1.10 0.82 7.52
N CYS A 165 -1.54 1.78 8.33
CA CYS A 165 -1.16 3.19 8.21
C CYS A 165 0.34 3.41 8.41
N SER A 166 0.96 2.66 9.34
CA SER A 166 2.41 2.68 9.54
C SER A 166 3.17 2.21 8.30
N ARG A 167 2.70 1.15 7.63
CA ARG A 167 3.31 0.66 6.38
C ARG A 167 3.14 1.69 5.25
N ARG A 168 1.96 2.29 5.12
CA ARG A 168 1.68 3.34 4.11
C ARG A 168 2.51 4.61 4.32
N ARG A 169 2.74 5.03 5.57
CA ARG A 169 3.67 6.12 5.87
C ARG A 169 5.09 5.83 5.41
N ARG A 170 5.58 4.59 5.55
CA ARG A 170 6.91 4.22 5.05
C ARG A 170 6.97 4.24 3.52
N ASP A 171 5.94 3.74 2.84
CA ASP A 171 5.82 3.85 1.37
C ASP A 171 5.83 5.33 0.92
N LEU A 172 5.09 6.20 1.63
CA LEU A 172 5.04 7.64 1.36
C LEU A 172 6.38 8.34 1.62
N GLU A 173 7.05 8.02 2.72
CA GLU A 173 8.35 8.58 3.10
C GLU A 173 9.43 8.20 2.08
N LEU A 174 9.40 6.96 1.60
CA LEU A 174 10.26 6.53 0.50
C LEU A 174 10.05 7.40 -0.75
N CYS A 175 8.80 7.67 -1.12
CA CYS A 175 8.50 8.54 -2.25
C CYS A 175 8.97 9.98 -2.02
N ARG A 176 8.86 10.52 -0.80
CA ARG A 176 9.41 11.84 -0.45
C ARG A 176 10.93 11.89 -0.58
N ASN A 177 11.62 10.86 -0.10
CA ASN A 177 13.09 10.81 -0.18
C ASN A 177 13.58 10.61 -1.61
N LEU A 178 12.86 9.81 -2.41
CA LEU A 178 13.11 9.73 -3.86
C LEU A 178 12.90 11.10 -4.51
N TYR A 179 11.83 11.81 -4.16
CA TYR A 179 11.56 13.16 -4.68
C TYR A 179 12.68 14.17 -4.35
N LYS A 180 13.14 14.21 -3.10
CA LYS A 180 14.30 15.03 -2.70
C LYS A 180 15.56 14.65 -3.47
N THR A 181 15.83 13.34 -3.56
CA THR A 181 17.01 12.85 -4.28
C THR A 181 16.99 13.26 -5.74
N ILE A 182 15.85 13.19 -6.42
CA ILE A 182 15.69 13.69 -7.80
C ILE A 182 16.02 15.18 -7.89
N GLN A 183 15.49 15.97 -6.97
CA GLN A 183 15.71 17.40 -6.92
C GLN A 183 17.22 17.72 -6.82
N THR A 184 17.96 16.90 -6.09
CA THR A 184 19.43 17.02 -5.94
C THR A 184 20.23 16.38 -7.09
N GLU A 185 19.83 15.21 -7.62
CA GLU A 185 20.52 14.46 -8.67
C GLU A 185 20.33 15.07 -10.06
N SER A 186 19.39 16.01 -10.25
CA SER A 186 19.28 16.87 -11.45
C SER A 186 20.63 17.50 -11.87
N LEU A 187 21.58 17.64 -10.93
CA LEU A 187 22.91 18.20 -11.15
C LEU A 187 23.99 17.16 -11.55
N LEU A 188 23.72 15.85 -11.48
CA LEU A 188 24.73 14.78 -11.66
C LEU A 188 24.28 13.72 -12.68
N SER A 189 25.22 13.25 -13.51
CA SER A 189 24.99 12.41 -14.71
C SER A 189 24.42 10.99 -14.48
N GLY A 190 23.90 10.68 -13.29
CA GLY A 190 23.52 9.33 -12.82
C GLY A 190 22.05 8.91 -13.00
N SER A 191 21.19 9.76 -13.56
CA SER A 191 19.72 9.60 -13.57
C SER A 191 19.19 8.27 -14.14
N GLY A 192 19.90 7.65 -15.09
CA GLY A 192 19.49 6.37 -15.70
C GLY A 192 19.48 5.19 -14.72
N LYS A 193 20.37 5.16 -13.72
CA LYS A 193 20.42 4.07 -12.74
C LYS A 193 19.25 4.16 -11.75
N LEU A 194 18.90 5.38 -11.31
CA LEU A 194 17.75 5.62 -10.43
C LEU A 194 16.44 5.27 -11.14
N MET A 195 16.29 5.60 -12.43
CA MET A 195 15.10 5.21 -13.19
C MET A 195 14.96 3.68 -13.31
N LYS A 196 16.05 2.97 -13.60
CA LYS A 196 16.01 1.50 -13.65
C LYS A 196 15.59 0.92 -12.30
N MET A 197 16.04 1.53 -11.20
CA MET A 197 15.64 1.14 -9.85
C MET A 197 14.14 1.33 -9.63
N MET A 198 13.60 2.48 -9.99
CA MET A 198 12.19 2.75 -9.78
C MET A 198 11.26 1.89 -10.62
N ARG A 199 11.62 1.61 -11.88
CA ARG A 199 10.87 0.64 -12.69
C ARG A 199 10.85 -0.74 -12.04
N MET A 200 11.95 -1.13 -11.38
CA MET A 200 12.02 -2.39 -10.64
C MET A 200 11.11 -2.39 -9.41
N MET A 201 11.07 -1.28 -8.67
CA MET A 201 10.15 -1.12 -7.54
C MET A 201 8.68 -1.18 -7.98
N GLU A 202 8.32 -0.46 -9.04
CA GLU A 202 6.98 -0.49 -9.62
C GLU A 202 6.61 -1.91 -10.09
N TRP A 203 7.55 -2.61 -10.71
CA TRP A 203 7.38 -4.00 -11.12
C TRP A 203 7.13 -4.89 -9.90
N VAL A 204 7.90 -4.76 -8.81
CA VAL A 204 7.67 -5.50 -7.55
C VAL A 204 6.28 -5.21 -6.98
N ILE A 205 5.86 -3.94 -6.93
CA ILE A 205 4.52 -3.56 -6.43
C ILE A 205 3.43 -4.21 -7.29
N GLY A 206 3.54 -4.12 -8.62
CA GLY A 206 2.55 -4.69 -9.53
C GLY A 206 2.42 -6.20 -9.39
N ASN A 207 3.54 -6.92 -9.24
CA ASN A 207 3.50 -8.38 -9.10
C ASN A 207 3.03 -8.85 -7.73
N LEU A 208 3.31 -8.10 -6.65
CA LEU A 208 2.70 -8.35 -5.35
C LEU A 208 1.17 -8.19 -5.39
N GLU A 209 0.67 -7.21 -6.15
CA GLU A 209 -0.78 -7.05 -6.34
C GLU A 209 -1.39 -8.20 -7.16
N ILE A 210 -0.68 -8.71 -8.17
CA ILE A 210 -1.09 -9.92 -8.90
C ILE A 210 -1.12 -11.14 -7.95
N LEU A 211 -0.09 -11.31 -7.11
CA LEU A 211 -0.03 -12.40 -6.12
C LEU A 211 -1.20 -12.35 -5.11
N ARG A 212 -1.58 -11.13 -4.72
CA ARG A 212 -2.72 -10.86 -3.82
C ARG A 212 -4.05 -11.30 -4.44
N ARG A 213 -4.23 -11.10 -5.75
CA ARG A 213 -5.47 -11.42 -6.48
C ARG A 213 -5.53 -12.85 -7.04
N SER A 214 -4.38 -13.46 -7.30
CA SER A 214 -4.32 -14.78 -7.93
C SER A 214 -4.77 -15.89 -6.98
N GLU A 215 -5.60 -16.83 -7.43
CA GLU A 215 -5.96 -18.02 -6.63
C GLU A 215 -5.10 -19.25 -6.99
N SER A 216 -4.48 -19.27 -8.18
CA SER A 216 -3.78 -20.45 -8.69
C SER A 216 -2.36 -20.60 -8.11
N SER A 217 -2.05 -21.80 -7.59
CA SER A 217 -0.76 -22.10 -6.95
C SER A 217 0.42 -22.12 -7.93
N GLN A 218 0.21 -22.57 -9.17
CA GLN A 218 1.28 -22.75 -10.14
C GLN A 218 1.86 -21.43 -10.67
N SER A 219 1.02 -20.39 -10.85
CA SER A 219 1.47 -19.06 -11.28
C SER A 219 2.24 -18.33 -10.15
N ARG A 220 1.84 -18.56 -8.89
CA ARG A 220 2.41 -17.90 -7.72
C ARG A 220 3.90 -18.22 -7.49
N SER A 221 4.33 -19.45 -7.70
CA SER A 221 5.72 -19.84 -7.41
C SER A 221 6.76 -19.10 -8.27
N SER A 222 6.51 -19.04 -9.59
CA SER A 222 7.37 -18.32 -10.54
C SER A 222 7.41 -16.82 -10.21
N LEU A 223 6.23 -16.24 -9.97
CA LEU A 223 6.11 -14.83 -9.65
C LEU A 223 6.80 -14.46 -8.33
N CYS A 224 6.67 -15.30 -7.30
CA CYS A 224 7.36 -15.11 -6.03
C CYS A 224 8.88 -15.11 -6.19
N THR A 225 9.41 -16.05 -6.98
CA THR A 225 10.85 -16.14 -7.27
C THR A 225 11.36 -14.89 -7.98
N GLN A 226 10.59 -14.37 -8.93
CA GLN A 226 10.96 -13.15 -9.66
C GLN A 226 10.92 -11.90 -8.75
N VAL A 227 9.88 -11.76 -7.92
CA VAL A 227 9.80 -10.66 -6.93
C VAL A 227 10.95 -10.71 -5.94
N ASP A 228 11.29 -11.90 -5.44
CA ASP A 228 12.45 -12.10 -4.54
C ASP A 228 13.77 -11.71 -5.22
N SER A 229 13.96 -12.13 -6.48
CA SER A 229 15.14 -11.76 -7.28
C SER A 229 15.27 -10.24 -7.45
N ASP A 230 14.16 -9.57 -7.75
CA ASP A 230 14.17 -8.13 -7.97
C ASP A 230 14.37 -7.36 -6.66
N LEU A 231 13.78 -7.78 -5.54
CA LEU A 231 14.07 -7.23 -4.21
C LEU A 231 15.56 -7.33 -3.85
N ASN A 232 16.19 -8.46 -4.14
CA ASN A 232 17.62 -8.65 -3.92
C ASN A 232 18.49 -7.71 -4.79
N LYS A 233 18.09 -7.45 -6.04
CA LYS A 233 18.79 -6.47 -6.90
C LYS A 233 18.68 -5.05 -6.35
N ILE A 234 17.51 -4.67 -5.82
CA ILE A 234 17.28 -3.37 -5.17
C ILE A 234 18.20 -3.22 -3.96
N LYS A 235 18.22 -4.23 -3.07
CA LYS A 235 19.10 -4.25 -1.90
C LYS A 235 20.58 -4.15 -2.27
N TYR A 236 21.04 -4.93 -3.25
CA TYR A 236 22.43 -4.90 -3.70
C TYR A 236 22.82 -3.52 -4.25
N TRP A 237 21.95 -2.89 -5.03
CA TRP A 237 22.19 -1.53 -5.50
C TRP A 237 22.27 -0.53 -4.33
N CYS A 238 21.39 -0.65 -3.33
CA CYS A 238 21.41 0.23 -2.16
C CYS A 238 22.73 0.08 -1.39
N TRP A 239 23.17 -1.16 -1.17
CA TRP A 239 24.45 -1.47 -0.55
C TRP A 239 25.61 -0.84 -1.33
N LYS A 240 25.67 -1.06 -2.65
CA LYS A 240 26.72 -0.53 -3.52
C LYS A 240 26.76 0.99 -3.53
N LYS A 241 25.60 1.65 -3.52
CA LYS A 241 25.50 3.12 -3.43
C LYS A 241 25.99 3.63 -2.09
N ARG A 242 25.61 3.00 -0.98
CA ARG A 242 26.07 3.36 0.37
C ARG A 242 27.59 3.21 0.49
N ASP A 243 28.15 2.13 -0.07
CA ASP A 243 29.59 1.91 -0.04
C ASP A 243 30.35 2.96 -0.84
N GLY A 244 29.85 3.34 -2.02
CA GLY A 244 30.41 4.42 -2.82
C GLY A 244 30.28 5.81 -2.19
N LEU A 245 29.33 6.03 -1.28
CA LEU A 245 29.18 7.30 -0.56
C LEU A 245 30.21 7.49 0.55
N LYS A 246 30.73 6.42 1.16
CA LYS A 246 31.70 6.52 2.26
C LYS A 246 32.95 7.36 1.91
N PRO A 247 33.72 7.05 0.85
CA PRO A 247 34.90 7.85 0.52
C PRO A 247 34.55 9.28 0.09
N PHE A 248 33.36 9.47 -0.48
CA PHE A 248 32.89 10.80 -0.87
C PHE A 248 32.54 11.65 0.36
N LYS A 249 31.91 11.06 1.38
CA LYS A 249 31.61 11.67 2.67
C LYS A 249 32.87 12.00 3.46
N GLU A 250 33.87 11.13 3.44
CA GLU A 250 35.18 11.39 4.05
C GLU A 250 35.89 12.58 3.40
N LYS A 251 35.77 12.74 2.07
CA LYS A 251 36.46 13.78 1.32
C LYS A 251 35.75 15.16 1.35
N HIS A 252 34.42 15.18 1.35
CA HIS A 252 33.62 16.39 1.16
C HIS A 252 32.59 16.66 2.27
N GLY A 253 32.64 15.91 3.39
CA GLY A 253 31.61 15.95 4.44
C GLY A 253 31.45 17.28 5.17
N ASP A 254 32.45 18.15 5.11
CA ASP A 254 32.43 19.47 5.75
C ASP A 254 31.73 20.55 4.90
N GLU A 255 31.54 20.30 3.59
CA GLU A 255 30.84 21.23 2.71
C GLU A 255 29.32 21.11 2.94
N ALA A 256 28.68 22.15 3.50
CA ALA A 256 27.28 22.11 3.93
C ALA A 256 26.28 21.61 2.86
N ASN A 257 26.45 22.03 1.60
CA ASN A 257 25.60 21.59 0.49
C ASN A 257 25.84 20.11 0.14
N VAL A 258 27.09 19.65 0.18
CA VAL A 258 27.45 18.26 -0.10
C VAL A 258 26.98 17.35 1.03
N LYS A 259 27.13 17.80 2.28
CA LYS A 259 26.63 17.12 3.47
C LYS A 259 25.12 16.88 3.39
N LEU A 260 24.34 17.91 3.07
CA LEU A 260 22.89 17.79 2.93
C LEU A 260 22.51 16.74 1.85
N MET A 261 23.18 16.76 0.70
CA MET A 261 22.97 15.77 -0.35
C MET A 261 23.33 14.34 0.10
N ILE A 262 24.44 14.17 0.83
CA ILE A 262 24.84 12.88 1.40
C ILE A 262 23.77 12.38 2.38
N ASP A 263 23.32 13.24 3.30
CA ASP A 263 22.32 12.90 4.31
C ASP A 263 20.98 12.51 3.65
N ASP A 264 20.51 13.28 2.65
CA ASP A 264 19.30 12.95 1.88
C ASP A 264 19.45 11.62 1.13
N THR A 265 20.63 11.34 0.56
CA THR A 265 20.88 10.08 -0.13
C THR A 265 20.93 8.90 0.85
N GLU A 266 21.56 9.06 2.02
CA GLU A 266 21.58 8.05 3.08
C GLU A 266 20.17 7.77 3.61
N ALA A 267 19.35 8.80 3.76
CA ALA A 267 17.94 8.68 4.15
C ALA A 267 17.15 7.88 3.10
N LEU A 268 17.31 8.19 1.80
CA LEU A 268 16.69 7.43 0.72
C LEU A 268 17.12 5.95 0.74
N LEU A 269 18.42 5.68 0.83
CA LEU A 269 18.95 4.31 0.83
C LEU A 269 18.46 3.50 2.03
N SER A 270 18.25 4.16 3.17
CA SER A 270 17.70 3.55 4.38
C SER A 270 16.20 3.27 4.22
N ALA A 271 15.43 4.21 3.66
CA ALA A 271 14.03 4.02 3.35
C ALA A 271 13.82 2.88 2.33
N LEU A 272 14.65 2.80 1.29
CA LEU A 272 14.63 1.71 0.30
C LEU A 272 14.93 0.35 0.94
N GLY A 273 15.95 0.30 1.81
CA GLY A 273 16.26 -0.92 2.55
C GLY A 273 15.07 -1.41 3.36
N LYS A 274 14.42 -0.50 4.10
CA LYS A 274 13.25 -0.83 4.91
C LYS A 274 12.05 -1.26 4.07
N TRP A 275 11.84 -0.59 2.94
CA TRP A 275 10.81 -0.96 1.98
C TRP A 275 11.02 -2.37 1.44
N CYS A 276 12.26 -2.74 1.09
CA CYS A 276 12.55 -4.10 0.64
C CYS A 276 12.24 -5.15 1.72
N GLU A 277 12.60 -4.91 2.98
CA GLU A 277 12.26 -5.80 4.09
C GLU A 277 10.75 -5.99 4.22
N ASP A 278 9.98 -4.90 4.18
CA ASP A 278 8.52 -4.94 4.30
C ASP A 278 7.85 -5.71 3.16
N LYS A 279 8.39 -5.58 1.93
CA LYS A 279 7.90 -6.30 0.75
C LYS A 279 8.33 -7.77 0.74
N GLU A 280 9.49 -8.11 1.28
CA GLU A 280 9.87 -9.51 1.50
C GLU A 280 8.95 -10.17 2.53
N GLU A 281 8.66 -9.50 3.65
CA GLU A 281 7.71 -10.00 4.65
C GLU A 281 6.32 -10.20 4.04
N GLU A 282 5.88 -9.28 3.17
CA GLU A 282 4.64 -9.44 2.40
C GLU A 282 4.71 -10.65 1.45
N LEU A 283 5.83 -10.81 0.75
CA LEU A 283 6.06 -11.91 -0.19
C LEU A 283 6.02 -13.28 0.48
N GLN A 284 6.53 -13.40 1.72
CA GLN A 284 6.52 -14.66 2.47
C GLN A 284 5.11 -15.23 2.67
N LYS A 285 4.08 -14.38 2.68
CA LYS A 285 2.67 -14.80 2.81
C LYS A 285 2.17 -15.59 1.60
N TYR A 286 2.83 -15.43 0.45
CA TYR A 286 2.45 -16.07 -0.82
C TYR A 286 3.39 -17.20 -1.23
N LYS A 287 4.52 -17.41 -0.53
CA LYS A 287 5.39 -18.55 -0.82
C LYS A 287 4.67 -19.85 -0.46
N PRO A 288 4.71 -20.88 -1.33
CA PRO A 288 4.12 -22.17 -1.01
C PRO A 288 4.76 -22.68 0.28
N LYS A 289 3.93 -23.15 1.22
CA LYS A 289 4.45 -23.82 2.40
C LYS A 289 5.29 -25.00 1.91
N PRO A 290 6.53 -25.18 2.42
CA PRO A 290 7.28 -26.39 2.10
C PRO A 290 6.35 -27.56 2.43
N VAL A 291 6.13 -28.45 1.47
CA VAL A 291 5.40 -29.69 1.70
C VAL A 291 6.19 -30.39 2.79
N SER A 292 5.73 -30.28 4.04
CA SER A 292 6.39 -30.97 5.14
C SER A 292 6.40 -32.43 4.73
N ALA A 293 7.58 -33.03 4.71
CA ALA A 293 7.81 -34.42 4.31
C ALA A 293 7.17 -35.42 5.31
N GLU A 294 6.13 -35.03 6.04
CA GLU A 294 5.49 -35.77 7.12
C GLU A 294 4.56 -36.89 6.65
N ARG A 295 4.62 -37.31 5.37
CA ARG A 295 3.74 -38.36 4.85
C ARG A 295 4.41 -39.67 4.44
N SER A 296 5.68 -39.90 4.76
CA SER A 296 6.35 -41.18 4.43
C SER A 296 6.64 -42.11 5.62
N GLU A 297 6.33 -41.78 6.87
CA GLU A 297 6.71 -42.63 8.02
C GLU A 297 5.61 -43.51 8.63
N ASN A 298 4.36 -43.51 8.13
CA ASN A 298 3.30 -44.35 8.71
C ASN A 298 2.40 -45.03 7.66
N GLN A 299 3.01 -45.70 6.66
CA GLN A 299 2.34 -46.85 6.04
C GLN A 299 2.96 -48.13 6.61
N PRO A 300 2.23 -48.93 7.40
CA PRO A 300 2.69 -50.26 7.74
C PRO A 300 2.81 -51.05 6.43
N VAL A 301 3.97 -51.65 6.22
CA VAL A 301 4.20 -52.61 5.14
C VAL A 301 3.31 -53.82 5.44
N GLU A 302 2.11 -53.87 4.86
CA GLU A 302 1.34 -55.10 4.81
C GLU A 302 2.10 -56.08 3.91
N SER A 303 2.78 -57.04 4.54
CA SER A 303 3.37 -58.19 3.87
C SER A 303 2.27 -59.08 3.31
N GLU A 304 2.05 -59.05 1.99
CA GLU A 304 1.21 -60.03 1.30
C GLU A 304 1.80 -61.46 1.46
N PRO A 305 0.98 -62.47 1.80
CA PRO A 305 1.42 -63.85 1.84
C PRO A 305 1.55 -64.44 0.43
N LEU A 306 2.75 -64.94 0.11
CA LEU A 306 3.04 -65.76 -1.07
C LEU A 306 2.25 -67.06 -1.03
N TYR A 307 1.24 -67.20 -1.89
CA TYR A 307 0.64 -68.50 -2.18
C TYR A 307 1.54 -69.30 -3.13
N HIS A 308 2.21 -70.32 -2.57
CA HIS A 308 2.80 -71.41 -3.35
C HIS A 308 1.69 -72.34 -3.86
N ASN A 309 1.53 -72.44 -5.18
CA ASN A 309 0.79 -73.53 -5.80
C ASN A 309 1.72 -74.74 -5.97
N VAL A 310 1.29 -75.88 -5.43
CA VAL A 310 1.76 -77.24 -5.72
C VAL A 310 0.76 -77.90 -6.65
#